data_AF-A0A9P9T6J0-F1
#
_entry.id   AF-A0A9P9T6J0-F1
#
_cell.length_a   1.000
_cell.length_b   1.000
_cell.length_c   1.000
_cell.angle_alpha   90.00
_cell.angle_beta   90.00
_cell.angle_gamma   90.00
#
_symmetry.space_group_name_H-M   'P 1'
#
loop_
_entity.id
_entity.type
_entity.pdbx_description
1 polymer ?
#
loop_
_entity_poly.entity_id
_entity_poly.type
_entity_poly.pdbx_seq_one_letter_code
_entity_poly.pdbx_strand_id
1 'polypeptide(L)'
;MPIGCGTWLAFWMFGPSWPSSGEIDIIEGVNAQPTNSITLHTSPGCRIHEPNSDPGTHTQSPQTATRRTRTRAVPCRPPRPRISGGRVFNAVGGDVYAMQWASSGVYVWFWERGEVPRDVREGRPDTWAWGRPLATFEGDVSGGGEGVILMGGLGI
;
A
#
# COMPACT_ATOMS: atom_id res chain seq x y z
N MET A 1 0.27 14.38 4.21
CA MET A 1 -0.95 13.94 3.51
C MET A 1 -2.16 14.77 3.96
N PRO A 2 -3.07 15.23 3.07
CA PRO A 2 -4.30 15.94 3.46
C PRO A 2 -5.15 15.18 4.49
N ILE A 3 -5.73 15.89 5.46
CA ILE A 3 -6.62 15.34 6.50
C ILE A 3 -7.74 16.33 6.85
N GLY A 4 -8.94 15.83 7.18
CA GLY A 4 -10.04 16.67 7.67
C GLY A 4 -11.41 16.10 7.36
N CYS A 5 -12.47 16.54 8.05
CA CYS A 5 -13.83 16.11 7.70
C CYS A 5 -14.17 16.51 6.26
N GLY A 6 -14.73 15.58 5.48
CA GLY A 6 -15.04 15.80 4.06
C GLY A 6 -13.86 15.64 3.10
N THR A 7 -12.63 15.40 3.59
CA THR A 7 -11.50 15.10 2.69
C THR A 7 -11.51 13.63 2.28
N TRP A 8 -11.16 13.35 1.03
CA TRP A 8 -10.80 12.03 0.54
C TRP A 8 -9.47 12.16 -0.20
N LEU A 9 -8.44 11.54 0.36
CA LEU A 9 -7.12 11.51 -0.25
C LEU A 9 -6.90 10.16 -0.91
N ALA A 10 -6.36 10.19 -2.12
CA ALA A 10 -5.84 9.02 -2.80
C ALA A 10 -4.47 9.33 -3.43
N PHE A 11 -3.50 8.44 -3.24
CA PHE A 11 -2.37 8.25 -4.14
C PHE A 11 -2.47 6.83 -4.70
N TRP A 12 -2.72 6.74 -6.00
CA TRP A 12 -3.25 5.53 -6.63
C TRP A 12 -2.79 5.43 -8.08
N MET A 13 -2.97 4.23 -8.64
CA MET A 13 -2.73 3.92 -10.03
C MET A 13 -3.97 3.31 -10.66
N PHE A 14 -4.13 3.49 -11.98
CA PHE A 14 -5.22 2.91 -12.73
C PHE A 14 -4.76 2.39 -14.09
N GLY A 15 -5.47 1.38 -14.59
CA GLY A 15 -5.26 0.87 -15.94
C GLY A 15 -5.96 1.70 -17.02
N PRO A 16 -5.62 1.48 -18.31
CA PRO A 16 -6.03 2.34 -19.42
C PRO A 16 -7.55 2.40 -19.67
N SER A 17 -8.31 1.39 -19.26
CA SER A 17 -9.78 1.39 -19.32
C SER A 17 -10.36 1.39 -17.91
N TRP A 18 -10.19 2.47 -17.18
CA TRP A 18 -10.74 2.58 -15.82
C TRP A 18 -12.29 2.62 -15.84
N PRO A 19 -12.98 1.89 -14.94
CA PRO A 19 -12.45 1.06 -13.86
C PRO A 19 -12.24 -0.42 -14.23
N SER A 20 -12.49 -0.84 -15.47
CA SER A 20 -12.45 -2.26 -15.85
C SER A 20 -11.03 -2.83 -15.92
N SER A 21 -10.02 -2.01 -16.19
CA SER A 21 -8.60 -2.41 -16.13
C SER A 21 -8.03 -2.47 -14.71
N GLY A 22 -8.84 -2.16 -13.70
CA GLY A 22 -8.44 -2.17 -12.31
C GLY A 22 -7.73 -0.90 -11.83
N GLU A 23 -7.50 -0.87 -10.53
CA GLU A 23 -6.93 0.25 -9.78
C GLU A 23 -6.22 -0.27 -8.52
N ILE A 24 -5.13 0.40 -8.15
CA ILE A 24 -4.33 0.13 -6.96
C ILE A 24 -4.25 1.42 -6.15
N ASP A 25 -4.90 1.42 -5.00
CA ASP A 25 -4.83 2.50 -4.03
C ASP A 25 -3.69 2.23 -3.05
N ILE A 26 -2.58 2.96 -3.21
CA ILE A 26 -1.38 2.79 -2.37
C ILE A 26 -1.55 3.58 -1.07
N ILE A 27 -2.12 4.78 -1.15
CA ILE A 27 -2.50 5.59 0.01
C ILE A 27 -3.93 6.06 -0.18
N GLU A 28 -4.87 5.57 0.62
CA GLU A 28 -6.26 6.01 0.61
C GLU A 28 -6.76 6.29 2.04
N GLY A 29 -7.43 7.43 2.20
CA GLY A 29 -8.09 7.77 3.46
C GLY A 29 -9.23 8.75 3.28
N VAL A 30 -10.29 8.56 4.04
CA VAL A 30 -11.43 9.49 4.12
C VAL A 30 -11.48 10.15 5.49
N ASN A 31 -11.98 11.39 5.51
CA ASN A 31 -12.11 12.21 6.70
C ASN A 31 -10.77 12.37 7.46
N ALA A 32 -10.79 12.12 8.77
CA ALA A 32 -9.63 12.14 9.64
C ALA A 32 -9.15 10.73 10.00
N GLN A 33 -9.25 9.77 9.08
CA GLN A 33 -8.80 8.40 9.33
C GLN A 33 -7.32 8.36 9.77
N PRO A 34 -7.01 7.66 10.89
CA PRO A 34 -5.66 7.65 11.46
C PRO A 34 -4.74 6.61 10.82
N THR A 35 -5.25 5.81 9.89
CA THR A 35 -4.55 4.67 9.27
C THR A 35 -4.87 4.62 7.80
N ASN A 36 -3.90 4.17 7.02
CA ASN A 36 -4.03 4.04 5.59
C ASN A 36 -4.94 2.85 5.20
N SER A 37 -5.69 3.01 4.12
CA SER A 37 -6.35 1.91 3.42
C SER A 37 -5.60 1.66 2.11
N ILE A 38 -5.19 0.40 1.91
CA ILE A 38 -4.57 -0.07 0.68
C ILE A 38 -5.62 -0.95 -0.01
N THR A 39 -6.01 -0.59 -1.22
CA THR A 39 -7.17 -1.22 -1.89
C THR A 39 -6.80 -1.64 -3.30
N LEU A 40 -7.28 -2.81 -3.72
CA LEU A 40 -7.27 -3.25 -5.10
C LEU A 40 -8.69 -3.30 -5.64
N HIS A 41 -8.87 -2.70 -6.81
CA HIS A 41 -10.07 -2.78 -7.62
C HIS A 41 -9.78 -3.63 -8.84
N THR A 42 -10.54 -4.71 -9.03
CA THR A 42 -10.27 -5.69 -10.09
C THR A 42 -11.54 -6.02 -10.86
N SER A 43 -11.37 -6.57 -12.06
CA SER A 43 -12.48 -7.16 -12.80
C SER A 43 -13.03 -8.38 -12.05
N PRO A 44 -14.33 -8.71 -12.22
CA PRO A 44 -14.91 -9.93 -11.66
C PRO A 44 -14.07 -11.17 -12.02
N GLY A 45 -13.97 -12.13 -11.08
CA GLY A 45 -13.24 -13.38 -11.28
C GLY A 45 -11.78 -13.35 -10.81
N CYS A 46 -11.21 -12.18 -10.54
CA CYS A 46 -9.89 -12.08 -9.91
C CYS A 46 -9.98 -12.57 -8.46
N ARG A 47 -9.15 -13.57 -8.10
CA ARG A 47 -9.01 -14.06 -6.74
C ARG A 47 -7.71 -13.54 -6.17
N ILE A 48 -7.82 -12.80 -5.07
CA ILE A 48 -6.67 -12.22 -4.37
C ILE A 48 -6.51 -12.93 -3.03
N HIS A 49 -5.27 -13.31 -2.74
CA HIS A 49 -4.77 -13.81 -1.49
C HIS A 49 -3.75 -12.81 -0.94
N GLU A 50 -3.59 -12.74 0.38
CA GLU A 50 -2.73 -11.72 0.99
C GLU A 50 -1.66 -12.35 1.88
N PRO A 51 -0.88 -13.31 1.36
CA PRO A 51 0.09 -14.03 2.15
C PRO A 51 1.17 -13.07 2.66
N ASN A 52 1.68 -13.35 3.85
CA ASN A 52 2.80 -12.62 4.43
C ASN A 52 2.58 -11.10 4.60
N SER A 53 1.37 -10.56 4.48
CA SER A 53 1.07 -9.18 4.90
C SER A 53 1.40 -8.99 6.38
N ASP A 54 1.84 -7.80 6.79
CA ASP A 54 2.15 -7.50 8.20
C ASP A 54 1.02 -7.96 9.16
N PRO A 55 1.31 -8.50 10.36
CA PRO A 55 0.27 -9.01 11.27
C PRO A 55 -0.78 -7.98 11.71
N GLY A 56 -0.48 -6.68 11.65
CA GLY A 56 -1.43 -5.61 11.95
C GLY A 56 -2.29 -5.18 10.76
N THR A 57 -2.11 -5.84 9.62
CA THR A 57 -2.88 -5.59 8.41
C THR A 57 -4.19 -6.38 8.45
N HIS A 58 -5.30 -5.64 8.41
CA HIS A 58 -6.64 -6.19 8.52
C HIS A 58 -7.40 -6.07 7.20
N THR A 59 -7.66 -7.22 6.58
CA THR A 59 -8.45 -7.34 5.36
C THR A 59 -9.92 -7.22 5.67
N GLN A 60 -10.60 -6.28 5.03
CA GLN A 60 -12.04 -6.07 5.21
C GLN A 60 -12.87 -6.86 4.19
N SER A 61 -12.26 -7.36 3.12
CA SER A 61 -12.93 -8.20 2.13
C SER A 61 -11.95 -9.16 1.45
N PRO A 62 -11.60 -10.30 2.08
CA PRO A 62 -10.94 -11.39 1.39
C PRO A 62 -11.99 -12.05 0.48
N GLN A 63 -12.21 -11.51 -0.71
CA GLN A 63 -13.31 -11.97 -1.56
C GLN A 63 -12.83 -13.00 -2.59
N THR A 64 -13.14 -14.26 -2.32
CA THR A 64 -13.60 -15.17 -3.36
C THR A 64 -14.70 -14.46 -4.18
N ALA A 65 -14.35 -14.03 -5.40
CA ALA A 65 -15.24 -13.69 -6.51
C ALA A 65 -15.89 -12.29 -6.63
N THR A 66 -15.44 -11.23 -5.95
CA THR A 66 -16.02 -9.88 -6.17
C THR A 66 -15.01 -8.72 -6.26
N ARG A 67 -15.41 -7.68 -7.01
CA ARG A 67 -14.67 -6.57 -7.68
C ARG A 67 -13.70 -5.71 -6.83
N ARG A 68 -13.56 -5.94 -5.52
CA ARG A 68 -12.76 -5.04 -4.65
C ARG A 68 -12.22 -5.76 -3.42
N THR A 69 -10.90 -5.72 -3.24
CA THR A 69 -10.22 -6.15 -2.01
C THR A 69 -9.71 -4.91 -1.30
N ARG A 70 -10.18 -4.66 -0.06
CA ARG A 70 -9.72 -3.54 0.76
C ARG A 70 -9.01 -4.05 1.99
N THR A 71 -7.81 -3.52 2.22
CA THR A 71 -6.95 -3.92 3.31
C THR A 71 -6.50 -2.70 4.08
N ARG A 72 -6.92 -2.64 5.34
CA ARG A 72 -6.57 -1.55 6.23
C ARG A 72 -5.31 -1.96 6.96
N ALA A 73 -4.22 -1.31 6.60
CA ALA A 73 -2.91 -1.70 7.08
C ALA A 73 -2.48 -0.84 8.26
N VAL A 74 -2.34 -1.47 9.41
CA VAL A 74 -1.70 -0.89 10.59
C VAL A 74 -0.38 -1.63 10.76
N PRO A 75 0.77 -1.03 10.46
CA PRO A 75 2.04 -1.73 10.65
C PRO A 75 2.20 -2.06 12.14
N CYS A 76 2.26 -3.35 12.48
CA CYS A 76 2.36 -3.84 13.85
C CYS A 76 3.81 -4.21 14.16
N ARG A 77 4.52 -3.33 14.87
CA ARG A 77 5.81 -3.67 15.48
C ARG A 77 5.77 -3.39 16.98
N PRO A 78 6.03 -4.37 17.86
CA PRO A 78 6.18 -4.09 19.28
C PRO A 78 7.27 -3.03 19.50
N PRO A 79 7.10 -2.05 20.41
CA PRO A 79 6.00 -1.88 21.35
C PRO A 79 4.91 -0.87 20.93
N ARG A 80 4.86 -0.40 19.67
CA ARG A 80 3.90 0.65 19.25
C ARG A 80 3.33 0.39 17.85
N PRO A 81 2.00 0.49 17.65
CA PRO A 81 1.44 0.48 16.30
C PRO A 81 1.99 1.68 15.52
N ARG A 82 2.53 1.45 14.32
CA ARG A 82 3.05 2.53 13.48
C ARG A 82 1.88 3.25 12.83
N ILE A 83 2.02 4.57 12.67
CA ILE A 83 0.91 5.41 12.21
C ILE A 83 1.07 5.65 10.71
N SER A 84 0.38 4.81 9.94
CA SER A 84 0.46 4.75 8.48
C SER A 84 -0.26 5.92 7.78
N GLY A 85 -1.01 6.76 8.50
CA GLY A 85 -1.66 7.93 7.92
C GLY A 85 -2.22 8.93 8.92
N GLY A 86 -2.91 9.94 8.43
CA GLY A 86 -3.64 10.90 9.25
C GLY A 86 -2.75 11.93 9.97
N ARG A 87 -3.27 12.46 11.09
CA ARG A 87 -2.65 13.59 11.82
C ARG A 87 -1.25 13.26 12.35
N VAL A 88 -1.05 12.06 12.89
CA VAL A 88 0.23 11.73 13.51
C VAL A 88 1.29 11.43 12.46
N PHE A 89 0.94 10.77 11.35
CA PHE A 89 1.81 10.64 10.17
C PHE A 89 2.32 12.02 9.72
N ASN A 90 1.44 13.02 9.63
CA ASN A 90 1.85 14.38 9.28
C ASN A 90 2.74 15.03 10.34
N ALA A 91 2.47 14.80 11.63
CA ALA A 91 3.21 15.41 12.73
C ALA A 91 4.66 14.93 12.81
N VAL A 92 4.97 13.73 12.33
CA VAL A 92 6.35 13.20 12.23
C VAL A 92 7.05 13.58 10.91
N GLY A 93 6.44 14.45 10.10
CA GLY A 93 6.97 14.85 8.79
C GLY A 93 6.69 13.85 7.68
N GLY A 94 5.80 12.89 7.91
CA GLY A 94 5.51 11.78 7.00
C GLY A 94 6.63 10.75 6.93
N ASP A 95 6.31 9.66 6.25
CA ASP A 95 7.12 8.46 6.11
C ASP A 95 7.23 8.04 4.64
N VAL A 96 7.80 6.85 4.37
CA VAL A 96 7.98 6.34 3.00
C VAL A 96 7.10 5.13 2.76
N TYR A 97 6.36 5.17 1.66
CA TYR A 97 5.69 4.02 1.06
C TYR A 97 6.47 3.56 -0.17
N ALA A 98 6.51 2.25 -0.39
CA ALA A 98 6.97 1.68 -1.65
C ALA A 98 5.96 0.65 -2.13
N MET A 99 5.76 0.56 -3.43
CA MET A 99 4.94 -0.46 -4.06
C MET A 99 5.75 -1.19 -5.12
N GLN A 100 5.80 -2.51 -5.07
CA GLN A 100 6.21 -3.35 -6.18
C GLN A 100 4.97 -3.90 -6.86
N TRP A 101 4.90 -3.74 -8.18
CA TRP A 101 3.99 -4.50 -9.04
C TRP A 101 4.84 -5.52 -9.79
N ALA A 102 4.51 -6.80 -9.62
CA ALA A 102 5.13 -7.92 -10.30
C ALA A 102 4.06 -8.87 -10.84
N SER A 103 4.46 -9.82 -11.68
CA SER A 103 3.55 -10.86 -12.18
C SER A 103 3.00 -11.76 -11.07
N SER A 104 3.70 -11.85 -9.93
CA SER A 104 3.25 -12.64 -8.78
C SER A 104 2.24 -11.92 -7.89
N GLY A 105 2.20 -10.58 -7.94
CA GLY A 105 1.39 -9.80 -7.01
C GLY A 105 1.72 -8.32 -6.94
N VAL A 106 0.98 -7.63 -6.09
CA VAL A 106 1.25 -6.26 -5.65
C VAL A 106 1.69 -6.30 -4.20
N TYR A 107 2.80 -5.65 -3.90
CA TYR A 107 3.40 -5.62 -2.57
C TYR A 107 3.63 -4.18 -2.16
N VAL A 108 3.18 -3.81 -0.97
CA VAL A 108 3.30 -2.45 -0.43
C VAL A 108 4.09 -2.49 0.87
N TRP A 109 5.15 -1.69 0.96
CA TRP A 109 5.93 -1.47 2.18
C TRP A 109 5.69 -0.07 2.72
N PHE A 110 5.92 0.05 4.03
CA PHE A 110 5.89 1.29 4.77
C PHE A 110 7.10 1.31 5.71
N TRP A 111 7.89 2.38 5.63
CA TRP A 111 9.00 2.62 6.55
C TRP A 111 8.87 3.99 7.17
N GLU A 112 8.95 4.04 8.49
CA GLU A 112 9.06 5.31 9.18
C GLU A 112 10.31 6.07 8.74
N ARG A 113 10.25 7.39 8.86
CA ARG A 113 11.40 8.26 8.61
C ARG A 113 12.61 7.78 9.42
N GLY A 114 13.72 7.50 8.72
CA GLY A 114 14.96 6.97 9.30
C GLY A 114 15.11 5.44 9.23
N GLU A 115 14.04 4.71 8.92
CA GLU A 115 14.08 3.26 8.65
C GLU A 115 14.06 2.92 7.17
N VAL A 116 14.06 3.93 6.30
CA VAL A 116 14.08 3.75 4.84
C VAL A 116 15.33 2.98 4.41
N PRO A 117 15.19 1.84 3.71
CA PRO A 117 16.31 1.06 3.22
C PRO A 117 17.31 1.90 2.41
N ARG A 118 18.60 1.56 2.52
CA ARG A 118 19.67 2.34 1.89
C ARG A 118 19.56 2.33 0.35
N ASP A 119 19.22 1.18 -0.20
CA ASP A 119 19.03 0.94 -1.63
C ASP A 119 17.89 1.79 -2.21
N VAL A 120 16.82 2.02 -1.45
CA VAL A 120 15.75 2.98 -1.78
C VAL A 120 16.29 4.40 -1.88
N ARG A 121 17.10 4.82 -0.90
CA ARG A 121 17.71 6.17 -0.86
C ARG A 121 18.74 6.41 -1.95
N GLU A 122 19.44 5.36 -2.35
CA GLU A 122 20.43 5.39 -3.43
C GLU A 122 19.80 5.20 -4.83
N GLY A 123 18.48 5.04 -4.92
CA GLY A 123 17.76 4.86 -6.18
C GLY A 123 18.05 3.52 -6.86
N ARG A 124 18.42 2.49 -6.08
CA ARG A 124 18.75 1.12 -6.55
C ARG A 124 17.90 0.08 -5.80
N PRO A 125 16.56 0.15 -5.87
CA PRO A 125 15.68 -0.67 -5.05
C PRO A 125 15.90 -2.17 -5.27
N ASP A 126 16.07 -2.92 -4.18
CA ASP A 126 16.13 -4.38 -4.10
C ASP A 126 15.03 -4.89 -3.15
N THR A 127 13.89 -5.26 -3.73
CA THR A 127 12.69 -5.62 -2.97
C THR A 127 12.86 -6.90 -2.16
N TRP A 128 13.82 -7.76 -2.51
CA TRP A 128 14.11 -8.99 -1.77
C TRP A 128 14.72 -8.71 -0.39
N ALA A 129 15.38 -7.56 -0.23
CA ALA A 129 16.03 -7.15 1.01
C ALA A 129 15.10 -6.38 1.97
N TRP A 130 13.91 -5.99 1.53
CA TRP A 130 13.00 -5.11 2.30
C TRP A 130 12.22 -5.82 3.39
N GLY A 131 12.25 -7.15 3.39
CA GLY A 131 11.52 -7.98 4.35
C GLY A 131 10.01 -7.95 4.12
N ARG A 132 9.27 -8.14 5.20
CA ARG A 132 7.81 -8.36 5.15
C ARG A 132 7.06 -7.11 4.64
N PRO A 133 6.22 -7.23 3.60
CA PRO A 133 5.36 -6.14 3.15
C PRO A 133 4.33 -5.75 4.21
N LEU A 134 3.96 -4.47 4.21
CA LEU A 134 2.81 -3.98 4.97
C LEU A 134 1.52 -4.66 4.45
N ALA A 135 1.33 -4.66 3.13
CA ALA A 135 0.23 -5.38 2.48
C ALA A 135 0.75 -6.12 1.24
N THR A 136 0.25 -7.33 1.06
CA THR A 136 0.54 -8.19 -0.09
C THR A 136 -0.78 -8.56 -0.76
N PHE A 137 -0.83 -8.52 -2.07
CA PHE A 137 -1.94 -9.00 -2.88
C PHE A 137 -1.41 -9.90 -3.98
N GLU A 138 -1.45 -11.21 -3.76
CA GLU A 138 -1.09 -12.24 -4.72
C GLU A 138 -2.34 -12.86 -5.32
N GLY A 139 -2.26 -13.36 -6.55
CA GLY A 139 -3.41 -13.95 -7.23
C GLY A 139 -3.25 -13.91 -8.73
N ASP A 140 -4.36 -14.12 -9.46
CA ASP A 140 -4.39 -13.98 -10.93
C ASP A 140 -4.31 -12.49 -11.34
N VAL A 141 -3.24 -11.80 -10.94
CA VAL A 141 -2.85 -10.48 -11.45
C VAL A 141 -2.29 -10.67 -12.86
N SER A 142 -3.20 -10.87 -13.80
CA SER A 142 -2.91 -10.97 -15.23
C SER A 142 -2.55 -9.58 -15.79
N GLY A 143 -1.32 -9.15 -15.54
CA GLY A 143 -0.72 -7.94 -16.11
C GLY A 143 0.79 -8.07 -16.14
N GLY A 144 1.37 -8.32 -17.32
CA GLY A 144 2.79 -8.64 -17.52
C GLY A 144 3.75 -7.46 -17.39
N GLY A 145 3.60 -6.64 -16.35
CA GLY A 145 4.52 -5.54 -16.03
C GLY A 145 5.25 -5.79 -14.72
N GLU A 146 6.52 -5.37 -14.66
CA GLU A 146 7.29 -5.30 -13.42
C GLU A 146 7.72 -3.86 -13.17
N GLY A 147 7.60 -3.40 -11.94
CA GLY A 147 8.00 -2.05 -11.57
C GLY A 147 7.92 -1.78 -10.08
N VAL A 148 8.69 -0.78 -9.64
CA VAL A 148 8.73 -0.29 -8.26
C VAL A 148 8.43 1.20 -8.24
N ILE A 149 7.49 1.60 -7.39
CA ILE A 149 7.13 3.00 -7.15
C ILE A 149 7.50 3.36 -5.71
N LEU A 150 8.25 4.44 -5.56
CA LEU A 150 8.69 4.96 -4.26
C LEU A 150 7.99 6.29 -3.96
N MET A 151 7.43 6.41 -2.77
CA MET A 151 6.64 7.56 -2.32
C MET A 151 7.15 8.06 -0.97
N GLY A 152 7.79 9.22 -0.95
CA GLY A 152 8.35 9.80 0.28
C GLY A 152 8.47 11.32 0.19
N GLY A 153 8.64 11.98 1.33
CA GLY A 153 8.94 13.41 1.38
C GLY A 153 10.34 13.73 0.85
N LEU A 154 10.55 14.97 0.40
CA LEU A 154 11.88 15.48 0.00
C LEU A 154 12.90 15.24 1.13
N GLY A 155 14.02 14.56 0.81
CA GLY A 155 15.12 14.29 1.74
C GLY A 155 15.08 12.92 2.43
N ILE A 156 14.77 11.86 1.68
CA ILE A 156 15.05 10.48 2.10
C ILE A 156 16.54 10.27 2.41
#